data_AF-A0AB36WUS9-F1
#
_entry.id   AF-A0AB36WUS9-F1
#
_cell.length_a   1.000
_cell.length_b   1.000
_cell.length_c   1.000
_cell.angle_alpha   90.00
_cell.angle_beta   90.00
_cell.angle_gamma   90.00
#
_symmetry.space_group_name_H-M   'P 1'
#
loop_
_entity.id
_entity.type
_entity.pdbx_description
1 polymer ?
#
loop_
_entity_poly.entity_id
_entity_poly.type
_entity_poly.pdbx_seq_one_letter_code
_entity_poly.pdbx_strand_id
1 'polypeptide(L)'
;MRHQRGFTLLELMVAMAIFAMLAVAGWQVFDGVNRARERAQFHADNLAVLQYAYLQLQQDMGQIIPYQAATTQSVSATNNSPSDSTNANTSSQSSEQMNEIAPEPFMSLDGEHVSFVRFADPDPRYQNSNSLQRIEYIFADERLIRRQYTSMEGGRDSVSLDSVLLEGVTAGRWQAYLPELSTRFPSDDINSGSSASVAVVQSANTANSKPTAVLLPKGVAVSFTYQDMPITWQWALAPQPISHSNSQSTVNNTDGSNNDNANNDNSGSDGSDNNSSADDSNVGTNN
;
A
#
# COMPACT_ATOMS: atom_id res chain seq x y z
N MET A 1 -40.07 -17.11 -89.18
CA MET A 1 -38.61 -16.95 -89.03
C MET A 1 -38.35 -15.78 -88.08
N ARG A 2 -37.68 -16.02 -86.95
CA ARG A 2 -37.42 -14.97 -85.94
C ARG A 2 -36.11 -14.25 -86.29
N HIS A 3 -36.17 -12.92 -86.39
CA HIS A 3 -35.03 -12.07 -86.67
C HIS A 3 -34.13 -11.98 -85.41
N GLN A 4 -32.90 -12.48 -85.51
CA GLN A 4 -31.87 -12.27 -84.49
C GLN A 4 -31.38 -10.82 -84.60
N ARG A 5 -31.60 -10.02 -83.55
CA ARG A 5 -31.03 -8.68 -83.42
C ARG A 5 -29.61 -8.83 -82.88
N GLY A 6 -28.63 -8.38 -83.67
CA GLY A 6 -27.23 -8.32 -83.25
C GLY A 6 -27.00 -7.18 -82.26
N PHE A 7 -26.08 -7.39 -81.31
CA PHE A 7 -25.71 -6.42 -80.29
C PHE A 7 -25.06 -5.18 -80.94
N THR A 8 -25.46 -3.97 -80.54
CA THR A 8 -24.83 -2.75 -81.05
C THR A 8 -23.59 -2.40 -80.21
N LEU A 9 -22.57 -1.83 -80.85
CA LEU A 9 -21.34 -1.39 -80.17
C LEU A 9 -21.65 -0.36 -79.06
N LEU A 10 -22.66 0.48 -79.29
CA LEU A 10 -23.11 1.49 -78.34
C LEU A 10 -23.68 0.87 -77.06
N GLU A 11 -24.48 -0.20 -77.16
CA GLU A 11 -25.06 -0.89 -76.00
C GLU A 11 -23.97 -1.50 -75.10
N LEU A 12 -22.92 -2.06 -75.71
CA LEU A 12 -21.77 -2.58 -74.97
C LEU A 12 -21.01 -1.45 -74.25
N MET A 13 -20.84 -0.32 -74.92
CA MET A 13 -20.13 0.83 -74.36
C MET A 13 -20.88 1.42 -73.17
N VAL A 14 -22.20 1.57 -73.27
CA VAL A 14 -23.05 2.04 -72.16
C VAL A 14 -23.03 1.05 -71.00
N ALA A 15 -23.13 -0.25 -71.28
CA ALA A 15 -23.08 -1.28 -70.24
C ALA A 15 -21.74 -1.25 -69.48
N MET A 16 -20.62 -1.12 -70.19
CA MET A 16 -19.29 -1.03 -69.58
C MET A 16 -19.10 0.27 -68.79
N ALA A 17 -19.64 1.39 -69.26
CA ALA A 17 -19.58 2.65 -68.53
C ALA A 17 -20.34 2.59 -67.20
N ILE A 18 -21.57 2.04 -67.22
CA ILE A 18 -22.37 1.87 -66.00
C ILE A 18 -21.70 0.87 -65.06
N PHE A 19 -21.20 -0.25 -65.59
CA PHE A 19 -20.51 -1.26 -64.79
C PHE A 19 -19.26 -0.69 -64.11
N ALA A 20 -18.45 0.07 -64.84
CA ALA A 20 -17.27 0.74 -64.29
C ALA A 20 -17.65 1.71 -63.16
N MET A 21 -18.72 2.50 -63.34
CA MET A 21 -19.19 3.41 -62.28
C MET A 21 -19.67 2.66 -61.03
N LEU A 22 -20.44 1.57 -61.21
CA LEU A 22 -20.90 0.74 -60.10
C LEU A 22 -19.74 0.08 -59.36
N ALA A 23 -18.73 -0.40 -60.09
CA ALA A 23 -17.53 -0.98 -59.48
C ALA A 23 -16.78 0.05 -58.63
N VAL A 24 -16.62 1.29 -59.12
CA VAL A 24 -15.98 2.38 -58.35
C VAL A 24 -16.82 2.76 -57.12
N ALA A 25 -18.13 2.90 -57.26
CA ALA A 25 -19.02 3.22 -56.13
C ALA A 25 -18.98 2.12 -55.05
N GLY A 26 -19.00 0.85 -55.44
CA GLY A 26 -18.86 -0.30 -54.54
C GLY A 26 -17.52 -0.29 -53.79
N TRP A 27 -16.43 0.03 -54.48
CA TRP A 27 -15.11 0.14 -53.87
C TRP A 27 -15.05 1.25 -52.80
N GLN A 28 -15.64 2.42 -53.07
CA GLN A 28 -15.65 3.54 -52.11
C GLN A 28 -16.40 3.19 -50.82
N VAL A 29 -17.54 2.50 -50.93
CA VAL A 29 -18.30 2.04 -49.75
C VAL A 29 -17.48 1.03 -48.95
N PHE A 30 -16.86 0.06 -49.63
CA PHE A 30 -16.04 -0.95 -48.97
C PHE A 30 -14.82 -0.34 -48.25
N ASP A 31 -14.10 0.58 -48.90
CA ASP A 31 -12.98 1.31 -48.29
C ASP A 31 -13.45 2.14 -47.08
N GLY A 32 -14.60 2.81 -47.21
CA GLY A 32 -15.21 3.55 -46.10
C GLY A 32 -15.50 2.68 -44.88
N VAL A 33 -16.09 1.50 -45.08
CA VAL A 33 -16.39 0.53 -44.01
C VAL A 33 -15.11 -0.03 -43.39
N ASN A 34 -14.11 -0.39 -44.20
CA ASN A 34 -12.84 -0.89 -43.67
C ASN A 34 -12.13 0.15 -42.80
N ARG A 35 -12.03 1.40 -43.26
CA ARG A 35 -11.44 2.49 -42.46
C ARG A 35 -12.24 2.79 -41.20
N ALA A 36 -13.57 2.70 -41.25
CA ALA A 36 -14.40 2.86 -40.06
C ALA A 36 -14.13 1.75 -39.04
N ARG A 37 -14.01 0.51 -39.51
CA ARG A 37 -13.67 -0.65 -38.67
C ARG A 37 -12.28 -0.52 -38.05
N GLU A 38 -11.28 -0.10 -38.82
CA GLU A 38 -9.91 0.12 -38.32
C GLU A 38 -9.88 1.15 -37.19
N ARG A 39 -10.58 2.28 -37.36
CA ARG A 39 -10.70 3.30 -36.30
C ARG A 39 -11.42 2.76 -35.06
N ALA A 40 -12.51 2.03 -35.25
CA ALA A 40 -13.25 1.43 -34.15
C ALA A 40 -12.39 0.43 -33.36
N GLN A 41 -11.61 -0.39 -34.06
CA GLN A 41 -10.70 -1.34 -33.45
C GLN A 41 -9.61 -0.62 -32.64
N PHE A 42 -9.00 0.42 -33.20
CA PHE A 42 -7.99 1.22 -32.49
C PHE A 42 -8.53 1.82 -31.19
N HIS A 43 -9.75 2.38 -31.22
CA HIS A 43 -10.38 2.91 -30.00
C HIS A 43 -10.73 1.80 -28.99
N ALA A 44 -11.16 0.62 -29.46
CA ALA A 44 -11.45 -0.52 -28.59
C ALA A 44 -10.19 -1.02 -27.87
N ASP A 45 -9.07 -1.13 -28.59
CA ASP A 45 -7.79 -1.58 -28.03
C ASP A 45 -7.27 -0.58 -26.98
N ASN A 46 -7.35 0.73 -27.27
CA ASN A 46 -6.97 1.78 -26.31
C ASN A 46 -7.81 1.75 -25.03
N LEU A 47 -9.12 1.54 -25.15
CA LEU A 47 -10.02 1.43 -24.01
C LEU A 47 -9.74 0.15 -23.20
N ALA A 48 -9.37 -0.96 -23.85
CA ALA A 48 -9.00 -2.19 -23.17
C ALA A 48 -7.74 -2.00 -22.30
N VAL A 49 -6.72 -1.30 -22.82
CA VAL A 49 -5.50 -0.96 -22.06
C VAL A 49 -5.83 -0.08 -20.85
N LEU A 50 -6.66 0.96 -21.04
CA LEU A 50 -7.09 1.84 -19.94
C LEU A 50 -7.85 1.08 -18.85
N GLN A 51 -8.77 0.20 -19.26
CA GLN A 51 -9.53 -0.64 -18.32
C GLN A 51 -8.63 -1.62 -17.58
N TYR A 52 -7.65 -2.23 -18.26
CA TYR A 52 -6.68 -3.12 -17.63
C TYR A 52 -5.89 -2.39 -16.53
N ALA A 53 -5.35 -1.21 -16.83
CA ALA A 53 -4.65 -0.39 -15.85
C ALA A 53 -5.54 -0.04 -14.65
N TYR A 54 -6.80 0.38 -14.90
CA TYR A 54 -7.76 0.67 -13.84
C TYR A 54 -8.03 -0.54 -12.94
N LEU A 55 -8.26 -1.72 -13.53
CA LEU A 55 -8.51 -2.96 -12.77
C LEU A 55 -7.30 -3.39 -11.96
N GLN A 56 -6.09 -3.24 -12.51
CA GLN A 56 -4.84 -3.52 -11.81
C GLN A 56 -4.68 -2.64 -10.56
N LEU A 57 -4.90 -1.32 -10.69
CA LEU A 57 -4.87 -0.40 -9.55
C LEU A 57 -5.98 -0.72 -8.55
N GLN A 58 -7.20 -0.99 -9.02
CA GLN A 58 -8.34 -1.31 -8.16
C GLN A 58 -8.06 -2.57 -7.32
N GLN A 59 -7.47 -3.60 -7.90
CA GLN A 59 -7.08 -4.81 -7.17
C GLN A 59 -6.02 -4.51 -6.11
N ASP A 60 -4.96 -3.78 -6.47
CA ASP A 60 -3.89 -3.45 -5.54
C ASP A 60 -4.37 -2.58 -4.36
N MET A 61 -5.18 -1.55 -4.65
CA MET A 61 -5.77 -0.67 -3.63
C MET A 61 -6.76 -1.42 -2.73
N GLY A 62 -7.48 -2.40 -3.27
CA GLY A 62 -8.40 -3.25 -2.51
C GLY A 62 -7.70 -4.25 -1.57
N GLN A 63 -6.43 -4.57 -1.83
CA GLN A 63 -5.63 -5.52 -1.06
C GLN A 63 -4.57 -4.86 -0.16
N ILE A 64 -4.57 -3.52 -0.09
CA ILE A 64 -3.62 -2.77 0.73
C ILE A 64 -3.73 -3.14 2.21
N ILE A 65 -2.59 -3.17 2.91
CA ILE A 65 -2.54 -3.45 4.34
C ILE A 65 -1.88 -2.31 5.13
N PRO A 66 -2.33 -2.08 6.38
CA PRO A 66 -1.68 -1.13 7.29
C PRO A 66 -0.39 -1.74 7.85
N TYR A 67 0.71 -1.61 7.12
CA TYR A 67 2.00 -2.12 7.62
C TYR A 67 2.82 -0.99 8.23
N GLN A 68 3.46 -1.25 9.37
CA GLN A 68 4.43 -0.34 10.01
C GLN A 68 5.83 -0.91 9.85
N ALA A 69 6.77 -0.13 9.33
CA ALA A 69 8.17 -0.51 9.31
C ALA A 69 8.77 -0.34 10.71
N ALA A 70 9.56 -1.31 11.16
CA ALA A 70 10.44 -1.09 12.30
C ALA A 70 11.61 -0.22 11.82
N THR A 71 11.60 1.07 12.14
CA THR A 71 12.70 1.98 11.79
C THR A 71 13.99 1.55 12.48
N THR A 72 14.96 1.05 11.71
CA THR A 72 16.35 0.87 12.12
C THR A 72 17.11 2.18 11.91
N GLN A 73 16.88 3.17 12.79
CA GLN A 73 17.67 4.41 12.75
C GLN A 73 19.08 4.14 13.28
N SER A 74 20.00 3.80 12.38
CA SER A 74 21.44 3.84 12.67
C SER A 74 21.85 5.31 12.82
N VAL A 75 21.88 5.79 14.06
CA VAL A 75 22.45 7.10 14.37
C VAL A 75 23.92 7.05 14.00
N SER A 76 24.32 7.70 12.92
CA SER A 76 25.74 7.96 12.66
C SER A 76 26.22 8.93 13.73
N ALA A 77 26.87 8.39 14.76
CA ALA A 77 27.62 9.18 15.74
C ALA A 77 28.69 9.98 14.97
N THR A 78 28.39 11.24 14.67
CA THR A 78 29.40 12.19 14.21
C THR A 78 30.27 12.52 15.43
N ASN A 79 31.30 11.70 15.61
CA ASN A 79 32.35 11.91 16.60
C ASN A 79 33.13 13.18 16.24
N ASN A 80 32.69 14.33 16.72
CA ASN A 80 33.54 15.51 16.80
C ASN A 80 34.20 15.53 18.18
N SER A 81 35.48 15.15 18.19
CA SER A 81 36.45 15.42 19.27
C SER A 81 37.39 16.54 18.79
N PRO A 82 38.13 17.28 19.64
CA PRO A 82 38.01 17.53 21.09
C PRO A 82 38.02 19.05 21.42
N SER A 83 37.42 19.47 22.53
CA SER A 83 37.81 20.73 23.18
C SER A 83 37.51 20.72 24.69
N ASP A 84 38.58 20.42 25.43
CA ASP A 84 39.04 21.07 26.65
C ASP A 84 38.12 21.27 27.88
N SER A 85 38.55 20.60 28.96
CA SER A 85 38.50 21.01 30.37
C SER A 85 37.21 20.86 31.20
N THR A 86 37.35 19.99 32.20
CA THR A 86 36.86 20.08 33.59
C THR A 86 35.37 20.31 33.86
N ASN A 87 34.64 19.20 34.06
CA ASN A 87 33.90 19.01 35.32
C ASN A 87 33.55 17.53 35.54
N ALA A 88 34.04 16.96 36.64
CA ALA A 88 33.73 15.61 37.07
C ALA A 88 32.67 15.67 38.17
N ASN A 89 31.39 15.59 37.81
CA ASN A 89 30.36 14.91 38.59
C ASN A 89 29.06 14.82 37.79
N THR A 90 28.87 13.73 37.06
CA THR A 90 27.54 13.24 36.73
C THR A 90 27.61 11.73 36.83
N SER A 91 26.98 11.20 37.87
CA SER A 91 26.55 9.80 37.91
C SER A 91 25.70 9.55 36.67
N SER A 92 26.33 9.04 35.63
CA SER A 92 25.66 8.49 34.47
C SER A 92 24.93 7.24 34.94
N GLN A 93 23.72 7.44 35.46
CA GLN A 93 22.65 6.49 35.19
C GLN A 93 22.64 6.39 33.66
N SER A 94 23.13 5.26 33.16
CA SER A 94 22.82 4.78 31.83
C SER A 94 21.32 4.58 31.79
N SER A 95 20.59 5.68 31.62
CA SER A 95 19.28 5.66 31.01
C SER A 95 19.55 5.03 29.65
N GLU A 96 19.31 3.72 29.55
CA GLU A 96 19.02 3.08 28.30
C GLU A 96 17.87 3.90 27.72
N GLN A 97 18.22 4.94 26.95
CA GLN A 97 17.29 5.74 26.21
C GLN A 97 16.84 4.78 25.11
N MET A 98 15.84 3.97 25.47
CA MET A 98 15.13 3.07 24.62
C MET A 98 14.63 3.96 23.49
N ASN A 99 15.39 3.99 22.41
CA ASN A 99 15.10 4.79 21.23
C ASN A 99 13.70 4.33 20.82
N GLU A 100 12.67 5.12 21.14
CA GLU A 100 11.30 4.76 20.84
C GLU A 100 11.23 4.64 19.33
N ILE A 101 11.23 3.41 18.83
CA ILE A 101 11.02 3.12 17.42
C ILE A 101 9.58 3.56 17.15
N ALA A 102 9.43 4.79 16.64
CA ALA A 102 8.16 5.27 16.17
C ALA A 102 7.79 4.40 14.95
N PRO A 103 6.64 3.72 14.96
CA PRO A 103 6.20 2.95 13.82
C PRO A 103 5.91 3.93 12.67
N GLU A 104 6.74 3.91 11.62
CA GLU A 104 6.44 4.65 10.39
C GLU A 104 5.54 3.78 9.50
N PRO A 105 4.47 4.36 8.91
CA PRO A 105 3.65 3.63 7.97
C PRO A 105 4.49 3.30 6.73
N PHE A 106 4.35 2.08 6.28
CA PHE A 106 5.05 1.62 5.09
C PHE A 106 4.46 2.23 3.81
N MET A 107 3.22 2.72 3.86
CA MET A 107 2.66 3.47 2.74
C MET A 107 3.29 4.87 2.68
N SER A 108 3.82 5.21 1.51
CA SER A 108 4.31 6.55 1.18
C SER A 108 3.68 7.06 -0.11
N LEU A 109 3.47 8.36 -0.19
CA LEU A 109 2.92 9.07 -1.34
C LEU A 109 3.53 10.47 -1.37
N ASP A 110 4.02 10.92 -2.52
CA ASP A 110 4.66 12.24 -2.65
C ASP A 110 4.24 13.02 -3.91
N GLY A 111 3.16 12.60 -4.54
CA GLY A 111 2.64 13.19 -5.76
C GLY A 111 3.12 12.46 -7.00
N GLU A 112 4.41 12.17 -7.16
CA GLU A 112 4.90 11.47 -8.36
C GLU A 112 4.83 9.95 -8.21
N HIS A 113 4.98 9.44 -6.99
CA HIS A 113 4.89 8.03 -6.70
C HIS A 113 4.01 7.71 -5.49
N VAL A 114 3.49 6.48 -5.47
CA VAL A 114 2.86 5.88 -4.29
C VAL A 114 3.44 4.50 -4.07
N SER A 115 3.85 4.19 -2.84
CA SER A 115 4.32 2.88 -2.42
C SER A 115 3.49 2.38 -1.25
N PHE A 116 3.23 1.08 -1.20
CA PHE A 116 2.48 0.44 -0.12
C PHE A 116 2.72 -1.07 -0.08
N VAL A 117 2.29 -1.71 1.01
CA VAL A 117 2.23 -3.17 1.11
C VAL A 117 0.81 -3.63 0.83
N ARG A 118 0.67 -4.71 0.07
CA ARG A 118 -0.58 -5.43 -0.11
C ARG A 118 -0.39 -6.93 0.18
N PHE A 119 -1.50 -7.64 0.33
CA PHE A 119 -1.46 -9.10 0.22
C PHE A 119 -1.04 -9.53 -1.20
N ALA A 120 -0.24 -10.58 -1.29
CA ALA A 120 0.05 -11.22 -2.56
C ALA A 120 -1.15 -12.05 -3.03
N ASP A 121 -1.37 -12.11 -4.33
CA ASP A 121 -2.28 -13.11 -4.88
C ASP A 121 -1.66 -14.50 -4.66
N PRO A 122 -2.40 -15.45 -4.06
CA PRO A 122 -1.87 -16.78 -3.78
C PRO A 122 -1.54 -17.48 -5.11
N ASP A 123 -0.30 -17.93 -5.27
CA ASP A 123 0.10 -18.73 -6.43
C ASP A 123 -0.22 -20.21 -6.14
N PRO A 124 -1.22 -20.81 -6.83
CA PRO A 124 -1.64 -22.18 -6.55
C PRO A 124 -0.57 -23.23 -6.86
N ARG A 125 0.50 -22.85 -7.56
CA ARG A 125 1.61 -23.75 -7.89
C ARG A 125 2.58 -23.95 -6.72
N TYR A 126 2.55 -23.07 -5.73
CA TYR A 126 3.46 -23.11 -4.58
C TYR A 126 2.68 -23.22 -3.27
N GLN A 127 3.07 -24.15 -2.40
CA GLN A 127 2.44 -24.35 -1.09
C GLN A 127 2.70 -23.18 -0.14
N ASN A 128 3.90 -22.60 -0.23
CA ASN A 128 4.33 -21.44 0.57
C ASN A 128 4.70 -20.33 -0.41
N SER A 129 3.80 -19.37 -0.63
CA SER A 129 4.08 -18.14 -1.37
C SER A 129 4.26 -16.98 -0.39
N ASN A 130 4.97 -15.93 -0.80
CA ASN A 130 5.08 -14.71 -0.01
C ASN A 130 3.66 -14.15 0.17
N SER A 131 3.24 -13.96 1.42
CA SER A 131 1.89 -13.44 1.72
C SER A 131 1.78 -11.93 1.48
N LEU A 132 2.90 -11.22 1.43
CA LEU A 132 2.97 -9.76 1.33
C LEU A 132 3.91 -9.33 0.21
N GLN A 133 3.53 -8.24 -0.45
CA GLN A 133 4.28 -7.62 -1.54
C GLN A 133 4.32 -6.11 -1.35
N ARG A 134 5.47 -5.49 -1.64
CA ARG A 134 5.56 -4.03 -1.79
C ARG A 134 5.29 -3.69 -3.25
N ILE A 135 4.32 -2.82 -3.47
CA ILE A 135 3.97 -2.27 -4.78
C ILE A 135 4.32 -0.79 -4.80
N GLU A 136 4.76 -0.33 -5.96
CA GLU A 136 5.07 1.06 -6.22
C GLU A 136 4.48 1.44 -7.58
N TYR A 137 3.83 2.59 -7.63
CA TYR A 137 3.37 3.20 -8.87
C TYR A 137 4.13 4.47 -9.13
N ILE A 138 4.67 4.60 -10.34
CA ILE A 138 5.60 5.67 -10.72
C ILE A 138 5.15 6.26 -12.04
N PHE A 139 5.10 7.60 -12.11
CA PHE A 139 5.06 8.31 -13.38
C PHE A 139 6.49 8.58 -13.87
N ALA A 140 6.87 7.98 -15.00
CA ALA A 140 8.19 8.18 -15.60
C ALA A 140 8.11 8.02 -17.12
N ASP A 141 8.87 8.82 -17.86
CA ASP A 141 8.98 8.72 -19.33
C ASP A 141 7.61 8.66 -20.05
N GLU A 142 6.67 9.51 -19.62
CA GLU A 142 5.28 9.54 -20.11
C GLU A 142 4.52 8.20 -19.94
N ARG A 143 4.88 7.42 -18.91
CA ARG A 143 4.27 6.13 -18.60
C ARG A 143 3.80 6.07 -17.17
N LEU A 144 2.73 5.31 -16.94
CA LEU A 144 2.39 4.81 -15.62
C LEU A 144 2.97 3.41 -15.47
N ILE A 145 3.93 3.27 -14.56
CA ILE A 145 4.64 2.03 -14.30
C ILE A 145 4.19 1.49 -12.94
N ARG A 146 3.88 0.19 -12.91
CA ARG A 146 3.71 -0.59 -11.69
C ARG A 146 4.98 -1.39 -11.45
N ARG A 147 5.64 -1.13 -10.33
CA ARG A 147 6.80 -1.87 -9.85
C ARG A 147 6.41 -2.73 -8.66
N GLN A 148 6.81 -4.00 -8.71
CA GLN A 148 6.52 -4.98 -7.67
C GLN A 148 7.83 -5.51 -7.09
N TYR A 149 7.93 -5.55 -5.77
CA TYR A 149 9.05 -6.14 -5.05
C TYR A 149 8.62 -7.43 -4.37
N THR A 150 9.47 -8.47 -4.46
CA THR A 150 9.23 -9.75 -3.80
C THR A 150 9.62 -9.74 -2.32
N SER A 151 10.47 -8.79 -1.90
CA SER A 151 10.90 -8.59 -0.50
C SER A 151 10.32 -7.31 0.09
N MET A 152 9.91 -7.34 1.36
CA MET A 152 9.46 -6.15 2.10
C MET A 152 10.63 -5.26 2.54
N GLU A 153 11.84 -5.81 2.67
CA GLU A 153 13.01 -5.02 3.00
C GLU A 153 13.33 -4.05 1.85
N GLY A 154 13.45 -2.76 2.19
CA GLY A 154 13.85 -1.71 1.27
C GLY A 154 15.36 -1.69 1.16
N GLY A 155 15.89 -1.68 -0.07
CA GLY A 155 17.33 -1.64 -0.29
C GLY A 155 17.65 -1.64 -1.78
N ARG A 156 18.85 -1.14 -2.14
CA ARG A 156 19.31 -1.10 -3.54
C ARG A 156 19.36 -2.48 -4.22
N ASP A 157 19.36 -3.56 -3.42
CA ASP A 157 19.50 -4.93 -3.90
C ASP A 157 18.16 -5.71 -3.94
N SER A 158 17.02 -5.05 -3.66
CA SER A 158 15.71 -5.73 -3.76
C SER A 158 15.34 -6.00 -5.22
N VAL A 159 15.07 -7.26 -5.55
CA VAL A 159 14.63 -7.66 -6.90
C VAL A 159 13.23 -7.13 -7.17
N SER A 160 13.06 -6.37 -8.26
CA SER A 160 11.79 -5.80 -8.67
C SER A 160 11.36 -6.27 -10.06
N LEU A 161 10.04 -6.26 -10.29
CA LEU A 161 9.42 -6.50 -11.59
C LEU A 161 8.60 -5.26 -11.98
N ASP A 162 8.96 -4.65 -13.10
CA ASP A 162 8.30 -3.47 -13.63
C ASP A 162 7.33 -3.86 -14.74
N SER A 163 6.13 -3.26 -14.72
CA SER A 163 5.09 -3.43 -15.73
C SER A 163 4.58 -2.06 -16.15
N VAL A 164 4.67 -1.77 -17.45
CA VAL A 164 4.09 -0.54 -18.02
C VAL A 164 2.58 -0.75 -18.15
N LEU A 165 1.79 0.05 -17.44
CA LEU A 165 0.33 -0.06 -17.47
C LEU A 165 -0.29 0.84 -18.54
N LEU A 166 0.24 2.06 -18.68
CA LEU A 166 -0.20 3.04 -19.66
C LEU A 166 1.01 3.75 -20.25
N GLU A 167 0.96 4.05 -21.55
CA GLU A 167 1.91 4.89 -22.28
C GLU A 167 1.23 6.20 -22.71
N GLY A 168 1.99 7.29 -22.88
CA GLY A 168 1.44 8.60 -23.26
C GLY A 168 0.67 9.28 -22.11
N VAL A 169 1.05 8.99 -20.87
CA VAL A 169 0.50 9.61 -19.67
C VAL A 169 1.27 10.88 -19.34
N THR A 170 0.55 12.00 -19.17
CA THR A 170 1.15 13.29 -18.81
C THR A 170 0.45 13.90 -17.59
N ALA A 171 1.11 14.85 -16.90
CA ALA A 171 0.56 15.53 -15.73
C ALA A 171 0.04 14.58 -14.62
N GLY A 172 0.70 13.42 -14.47
CA GLY A 172 0.37 12.40 -13.48
C GLY A 172 0.67 12.88 -12.07
N ARG A 173 -0.29 12.70 -11.16
CA ARG A 173 -0.12 12.97 -9.72
C ARG A 173 -0.96 12.05 -8.85
N TRP A 174 -0.42 11.72 -7.70
CA TRP A 174 -1.06 11.00 -6.62
C TRP A 174 -1.48 11.96 -5.50
N GLN A 175 -2.62 11.67 -4.88
CA GLN A 175 -3.13 12.44 -3.74
C GLN A 175 -3.75 11.50 -2.71
N ALA A 176 -3.57 11.80 -1.43
CA ALA A 176 -4.14 11.07 -0.32
C ALA A 176 -5.34 11.84 0.27
N TYR A 177 -6.40 11.13 0.65
CA TYR A 177 -7.54 11.71 1.35
C TYR A 177 -7.36 11.61 2.87
N LEU A 178 -7.00 12.73 3.50
CA LEU A 178 -6.82 12.87 4.95
C LEU A 178 -7.75 13.97 5.51
N PRO A 179 -9.06 13.68 5.61
CA PRO A 179 -10.13 14.70 5.51
C PRO A 179 -10.07 15.74 4.36
N GLU A 180 -8.91 16.29 4.05
CA GLU A 180 -8.64 17.10 2.85
C GLU A 180 -7.68 16.37 1.91
N LEU A 181 -7.60 16.82 0.65
CA LEU A 181 -6.66 16.28 -0.34
C LEU A 181 -5.23 16.71 0.01
N SER A 182 -4.35 15.75 0.24
CA SER A 182 -2.93 15.98 0.45
C SER A 182 -2.11 15.43 -0.72
N THR A 183 -1.07 16.15 -1.13
CA THR A 183 -0.09 15.68 -2.13
C THR A 183 0.97 14.77 -1.52
N ARG A 184 0.90 14.54 -0.21
CA ARG A 184 1.88 13.74 0.54
C ARG A 184 1.22 12.88 1.61
N PHE A 185 1.78 11.70 1.81
CA PHE A 185 1.46 10.83 2.94
C PHE A 185 2.72 10.03 3.28
N PRO A 186 3.11 9.91 4.56
CA PRO A 186 2.51 10.56 5.73
C PRO A 186 2.69 12.08 5.74
N SER A 187 1.81 12.78 6.45
CA SER A 187 1.98 14.21 6.73
C SER A 187 3.14 14.40 7.71
N ASP A 188 4.00 15.42 7.52
CA ASP A 188 5.08 15.76 8.48
C ASP A 188 4.54 16.25 9.84
N ASP A 189 3.22 16.42 9.97
CA ASP A 189 2.55 16.89 11.18
C ASP A 189 2.63 15.91 12.36
N ILE A 190 3.43 14.84 12.27
CA ILE A 190 3.72 13.94 13.39
C ILE A 190 4.58 14.64 14.48
N ASN A 191 5.21 15.79 14.18
CA ASN A 191 6.06 16.53 15.13
C ASN A 191 5.71 18.02 15.27
N SER A 192 4.43 18.38 15.31
CA SER A 192 4.03 19.70 15.81
C SER A 192 2.84 19.54 16.75
N GLY A 193 3.04 19.94 18.00
CA GLY A 193 2.03 19.92 19.07
C GLY A 193 0.86 20.87 18.83
N SER A 194 0.12 20.64 17.75
CA SER A 194 -1.13 21.32 17.43
C SER A 194 -2.21 20.28 17.18
N SER A 195 -2.91 20.00 18.27
CA SER A 195 -4.24 19.44 18.34
C SER A 195 -5.13 19.90 17.18
N ALA A 196 -5.43 19.02 16.22
CA ALA A 196 -6.50 19.25 15.25
C ALA A 196 -7.28 17.95 14.99
N SER A 197 -8.28 17.74 15.85
CA SER A 197 -9.46 16.88 15.67
C SER A 197 -9.29 15.36 15.67
N VAL A 198 -8.81 14.82 16.78
CA VAL A 198 -9.37 13.55 17.31
C VAL A 198 -10.45 13.96 18.31
N ALA A 199 -11.69 13.50 18.10
CA ALA A 199 -12.80 13.79 19.00
C ALA A 199 -12.41 13.42 20.44
N VAL A 200 -12.38 14.43 21.31
CA VAL A 200 -12.20 14.30 22.75
C VAL A 200 -13.40 13.54 23.30
N VAL A 201 -13.23 12.25 23.60
CA VAL A 201 -14.00 11.63 24.69
C VAL A 201 -13.20 11.90 25.94
N GLN A 202 -13.73 12.79 26.78
CA GLN A 202 -13.25 13.02 28.13
C GLN A 202 -13.41 11.71 28.93
N SER A 203 -12.35 10.93 29.02
CA SER A 203 -12.17 9.97 30.10
C SER A 203 -10.87 10.32 30.81
N ALA A 204 -11.02 10.86 32.01
CA ALA A 204 -9.92 11.15 32.90
C ALA A 204 -9.24 9.83 33.30
N ASN A 205 -7.99 9.63 32.89
CA ASN A 205 -6.90 9.07 33.68
C ASN A 205 -5.62 9.05 32.84
N THR A 206 -4.59 9.76 33.32
CA THR A 206 -3.32 9.99 32.65
C THR A 206 -2.36 8.83 32.92
N ALA A 207 -2.03 8.06 31.89
CA ALA A 207 -0.77 7.32 31.76
C ALA A 207 -0.50 7.07 30.26
N ASN A 208 0.52 7.75 29.71
CA ASN A 208 1.14 7.56 28.39
C ASN A 208 0.22 7.12 27.21
N SER A 209 -0.54 8.06 26.65
CA SER A 209 -1.12 7.86 25.31
C SER A 209 -0.03 8.09 24.25
N LYS A 210 0.65 7.02 23.83
CA LYS A 210 1.54 6.99 22.67
C LYS A 210 0.77 7.49 21.42
N PRO A 211 1.37 8.33 20.55
CA PRO A 211 0.66 8.85 19.38
C PRO A 211 0.18 7.71 18.48
N THR A 212 -1.13 7.68 18.23
CA THR A 212 -1.75 6.76 17.27
C THR A 212 -1.35 7.18 15.87
N ALA A 213 -0.37 6.51 15.27
CA ALA A 213 0.05 6.77 13.89
C ALA A 213 -1.06 6.37 12.90
N VAL A 214 -1.43 7.27 11.99
CA VAL A 214 -2.33 6.96 10.88
C VAL A 214 -1.56 6.09 9.89
N LEU A 215 -1.95 4.82 9.77
CA LEU A 215 -1.23 3.85 8.95
C LEU A 215 -1.57 3.92 7.45
N LEU A 216 -2.79 4.36 7.13
CA LEU A 216 -3.28 4.53 5.76
C LEU A 216 -4.23 5.75 5.69
N PRO A 217 -4.26 6.48 4.56
CA PRO A 217 -5.25 7.53 4.34
C PRO A 217 -6.65 6.93 4.16
N LYS A 218 -7.71 7.76 4.22
CA LYS A 218 -9.09 7.28 3.98
C LYS A 218 -9.32 6.85 2.53
N GLY A 219 -8.48 7.31 1.63
CA GLY A 219 -8.56 7.04 0.20
C GLY A 219 -7.33 7.55 -0.52
N VAL A 220 -7.19 7.14 -1.78
CA VAL A 220 -6.15 7.61 -2.68
C VAL A 220 -6.81 8.04 -3.99
N ALA A 221 -6.35 9.14 -4.55
CA ALA A 221 -6.67 9.56 -5.90
C ALA A 221 -5.42 9.58 -6.77
N VAL A 222 -5.60 9.24 -8.04
CA VAL A 222 -4.61 9.46 -9.10
C VAL A 222 -5.26 10.27 -10.20
N SER A 223 -4.59 11.36 -10.59
CA SER A 223 -5.03 12.23 -11.67
C SER A 223 -3.94 12.31 -12.73
N PHE A 224 -4.30 12.18 -14.00
CA PHE A 224 -3.38 12.25 -15.12
C PHE A 224 -4.11 12.61 -16.40
N THR A 225 -3.37 13.01 -17.43
CA THR A 225 -3.89 13.24 -18.78
C THR A 225 -3.48 12.06 -19.66
N TYR A 226 -4.43 11.51 -20.41
CA TYR A 226 -4.20 10.39 -21.34
C TYR A 226 -4.95 10.67 -22.64
N GLN A 227 -4.22 10.71 -23.76
CA GLN A 227 -4.79 11.08 -25.08
C GLN A 227 -5.56 12.41 -25.03
N ASP A 228 -4.95 13.45 -24.45
CA ASP A 228 -5.52 14.79 -24.26
C ASP A 228 -6.78 14.87 -23.37
N MET A 229 -7.17 13.78 -22.73
CA MET A 229 -8.29 13.75 -21.79
C MET A 229 -7.80 13.68 -20.34
N PRO A 230 -8.23 14.60 -19.46
CA PRO A 230 -7.95 14.50 -18.04
C PRO A 230 -8.77 13.36 -17.42
N ILE A 231 -8.09 12.47 -16.71
CA ILE A 231 -8.67 11.32 -16.00
C ILE A 231 -8.35 11.46 -14.52
N THR A 232 -9.31 11.07 -13.67
CA THR A 232 -9.08 10.93 -12.23
C THR A 232 -9.74 9.66 -11.75
N TRP A 233 -8.96 8.81 -11.07
CA TRP A 233 -9.44 7.61 -10.40
C TRP A 233 -9.27 7.76 -8.91
N GLN A 234 -10.23 7.25 -8.14
CA GLN A 234 -10.28 7.39 -6.70
C GLN A 234 -10.73 6.08 -6.07
N TRP A 235 -10.05 5.69 -4.99
CA TRP A 235 -10.37 4.51 -4.21
C TRP A 235 -10.48 4.88 -2.74
N ALA A 236 -11.51 4.36 -2.08
CA ALA A 236 -11.56 4.37 -0.62
C ALA A 236 -10.68 3.24 -0.09
N LEU A 237 -9.87 3.54 0.92
CA LEU A 237 -9.12 2.51 1.64
C LEU A 237 -9.92 2.14 2.89
N ALA A 238 -9.98 0.84 3.20
CA ALA A 238 -10.77 0.37 4.33
C ALA A 238 -10.31 1.04 5.64
N PRO A 239 -11.23 1.40 6.56
CA PRO A 239 -10.86 1.88 7.88
C PRO A 239 -10.04 0.84 8.64
N GLN A 240 -8.94 1.25 9.25
CA GLN A 240 -8.03 0.33 9.94
C GLN A 240 -8.49 0.11 11.39
N PRO A 241 -8.53 -1.14 11.90
CA PRO A 241 -8.64 -1.38 13.32
C PRO A 241 -7.36 -0.88 14.01
N ILE A 242 -7.52 -0.01 15.00
CA ILE A 242 -6.41 0.54 15.77
C ILE A 242 -5.81 -0.61 16.60
N SER A 243 -4.56 -0.98 16.33
CA SER A 243 -3.85 -1.91 17.19
C SER A 243 -3.46 -1.19 18.48
N HIS A 244 -4.14 -1.49 19.58
CA HIS A 244 -3.68 -1.10 20.91
C HIS A 244 -2.42 -1.92 21.20
N SER A 245 -1.23 -1.35 20.98
CA SER A 245 0.00 -1.94 21.50
C SER A 245 -0.04 -1.80 23.02
N ASN A 246 -0.67 -2.75 23.69
CA ASN A 246 -0.57 -2.89 25.14
C ASN A 246 0.83 -3.44 25.40
N SER A 247 1.85 -2.57 25.33
CA SER A 247 3.17 -2.86 25.88
C SER A 247 3.02 -2.90 27.40
N GLN A 248 2.43 -3.99 27.89
CA GLN A 248 2.44 -4.32 29.29
C GLN A 248 3.87 -4.74 29.60
N SER A 249 4.69 -3.74 29.92
CA SER A 249 5.95 -3.93 30.62
C SER A 249 5.63 -4.74 31.87
N THR A 250 5.94 -6.04 31.85
CA THR A 250 5.98 -6.86 33.05
C THR A 250 7.07 -6.30 33.94
N VAL A 251 6.69 -5.38 34.83
CA VAL A 251 7.54 -4.95 35.93
C VAL A 251 7.61 -6.13 36.89
N ASN A 252 8.63 -6.98 36.73
CA ASN A 252 9.06 -7.88 37.79
C ASN A 252 9.70 -7.02 38.88
N ASN A 253 8.87 -6.44 39.74
CA ASN A 253 9.32 -5.82 40.99
C ASN A 253 9.73 -6.96 41.94
N THR A 254 11.00 -7.35 41.84
CA THR A 254 11.65 -8.09 42.93
C THR A 254 12.24 -7.05 43.87
N ASP A 255 11.36 -6.39 44.64
CA ASP A 255 11.80 -5.46 45.68
C ASP A 255 12.17 -6.28 46.92
N GLY A 256 13.44 -6.68 46.96
CA GLY A 256 14.10 -7.04 48.20
C GLY A 256 14.58 -5.76 48.88
N SER A 257 13.87 -5.31 49.91
CA SER A 257 14.52 -4.55 50.98
C SER A 257 13.68 -4.56 52.26
N ASN A 258 14.37 -4.87 53.34
CA ASN A 258 13.91 -5.02 54.72
C ASN A 258 13.08 -3.84 55.20
N ASN A 259 12.05 -4.13 55.99
CA ASN A 259 11.72 -3.25 57.09
C ASN A 259 11.28 -4.06 58.32
N ASP A 260 12.19 -4.10 59.29
CA ASP A 260 11.97 -4.62 60.63
C ASP A 260 10.97 -3.74 61.36
N ASN A 261 9.77 -4.25 61.66
CA ASN A 261 9.07 -3.87 62.88
C ASN A 261 7.96 -4.87 63.23
N ALA A 262 8.31 -5.92 63.97
CA ALA A 262 7.33 -6.77 64.63
C ALA A 262 7.59 -6.70 66.13
N ASN A 263 6.73 -5.98 66.84
CA ASN A 263 6.70 -5.99 68.29
C ASN A 263 5.34 -6.52 68.75
N ASN A 264 5.43 -7.45 69.70
CA ASN A 264 4.43 -7.94 70.65
C ASN A 264 3.48 -9.10 70.32
N ASP A 265 3.83 -10.24 70.96
CA ASP A 265 3.05 -10.99 71.94
C ASP A 265 1.99 -12.03 71.51
N ASN A 266 2.48 -13.27 71.48
CA ASN A 266 2.18 -14.38 72.39
C ASN A 266 0.76 -14.99 72.45
N SER A 267 0.75 -16.30 72.15
CA SER A 267 -0.08 -17.43 72.67
C SER A 267 -0.70 -18.20 71.50
N GLY A 268 -0.70 -19.52 71.38
CA GLY A 268 -0.29 -20.67 72.20
C GLY A 268 -0.66 -21.94 71.38
N SER A 269 -0.04 -23.09 71.73
CA SER A 269 -0.34 -24.52 71.43
C SER A 269 -1.37 -24.87 70.32
N ASP A 270 -1.21 -25.88 69.47
CA ASP A 270 -0.91 -27.29 69.77
C ASP A 270 -0.94 -28.12 68.47
N GLY A 271 -0.31 -29.31 68.47
CA GLY A 271 -0.65 -30.49 67.64
C GLY A 271 -0.32 -30.46 66.14
N SER A 272 0.70 -31.17 65.64
CA SER A 272 0.79 -32.63 65.38
C SER A 272 0.35 -33.06 63.97
N ASP A 273 1.24 -33.86 63.37
CA ASP A 273 1.03 -34.96 62.41
C ASP A 273 0.98 -34.71 60.88
N ASN A 274 2.10 -35.10 60.24
CA ASN A 274 2.24 -36.15 59.21
C ASN A 274 1.11 -36.36 58.19
N ASN A 275 1.43 -36.38 56.88
CA ASN A 275 1.79 -37.61 56.14
C ASN A 275 1.73 -37.46 54.59
N SER A 276 2.73 -38.07 53.94
CA SER A 276 2.71 -38.83 52.66
C SER A 276 2.03 -38.35 51.36
N SER A 277 2.88 -38.27 50.33
CA SER A 277 2.93 -39.12 49.11
C SER A 277 1.87 -39.08 47.99
N ALA A 278 2.44 -39.29 46.80
CA ALA A 278 1.89 -39.85 45.55
C ALA A 278 1.10 -38.87 44.68
N ASP A 279 1.63 -38.48 43.52
CA ASP A 279 1.69 -39.24 42.25
C ASP A 279 0.29 -39.34 41.62
N ASP A 280 0.05 -38.56 40.56
CA ASP A 280 -0.67 -39.11 39.42
C ASP A 280 -0.33 -38.32 38.14
N SER A 281 0.21 -39.06 37.19
CA SER A 281 0.29 -38.76 35.77
C SER A 281 -1.11 -38.63 35.16
N ASN A 282 -1.34 -37.68 34.25
CA ASN A 282 -2.25 -37.97 33.15
C ASN A 282 -1.87 -37.29 31.83
N VAL A 283 -1.85 -38.15 30.82
CA VAL A 283 -1.67 -37.94 29.40
C VAL A 283 -2.99 -37.42 28.79
N GLY A 284 -2.92 -36.60 27.74
CA GLY A 284 -4.11 -36.17 27.01
C GLY A 284 -3.79 -35.53 25.67
N THR A 285 -3.63 -36.39 24.67
CA THR A 285 -3.51 -36.10 23.23
C THR A 285 -4.84 -35.70 22.59
N ASN A 286 -4.75 -35.12 21.38
CA ASN A 286 -5.78 -34.90 20.35
C ASN A 286 -6.58 -33.59 20.50
N ASN A 287 -6.83 -32.81 19.44
CA ASN A 287 -6.90 -33.13 18.01
C ASN A 287 -6.62 -31.86 17.18
#